data_AF-A0A926AB95-F1
#
_entry.id   AF-A0A926AB95-F1
#
_cell.length_a   1.000
_cell.length_b   1.000
_cell.length_c   1.000
_cell.angle_alpha   90.00
_cell.angle_beta   90.00
_cell.angle_gamma   90.00
#
_symmetry.space_group_name_H-M   'P 1'
#
loop_
_entity.id
_entity.type
_entity.pdbx_description
1 polymer ?
#
loop_
_entity_poly.entity_id
_entity_poly.type
_entity_poly.pdbx_seq_one_letter_code
_entity_poly.pdbx_strand_id
1 'polypeptide(L)'
;MTIWAFSALVSRRLWRWNVINMVAGALLVGRTGFWRGFGSQNLAWGVINIAIAVFGTVANRRRLKTIADPLAPQVVAKETHNLRRLLLINAGLDVVYMLGGWRFAASSTDAQRQGVGWGIVLQGALLLIFDVTQAAQVPNVTLKDAADDAAHHRL
;
A
#
# COMPACT_ATOMS: atom_id res chain seq x y z
N MET A 1 -14.60 -12.69 6.68
CA MET A 1 -13.28 -12.31 7.22
C MET A 1 -13.44 -10.96 7.92
N THR A 2 -12.89 -10.79 9.13
CA THR A 2 -12.99 -9.52 9.87
C THR A 2 -12.17 -8.40 9.21
N ILE A 3 -12.49 -7.14 9.47
CA ILE A 3 -11.74 -6.00 8.94
C ILE A 3 -10.26 -6.03 9.39
N TRP A 4 -10.00 -6.48 10.61
CA TRP A 4 -8.66 -6.62 11.16
C TRP A 4 -7.84 -7.67 10.40
N ALA A 5 -8.44 -8.83 10.12
CA ALA A 5 -7.81 -9.88 9.32
C ALA A 5 -7.59 -9.44 7.87
N PHE A 6 -8.54 -8.70 7.28
CA PHE A 6 -8.41 -8.11 5.95
C PHE A 6 -7.24 -7.12 5.89
N SER A 7 -7.18 -6.17 6.83
CA SER A 7 -6.11 -5.19 6.92
C SER A 7 -4.74 -5.86 7.07
N ALA A 8 -4.62 -6.85 7.96
CA ALA A 8 -3.39 -7.61 8.13
C ALA A 8 -2.98 -8.39 6.86
N LEU A 9 -3.95 -8.93 6.12
CA LEU A 9 -3.70 -9.60 4.83
C LEU A 9 -3.15 -8.62 3.79
N VAL A 10 -3.76 -7.44 3.65
CA VAL A 10 -3.29 -6.37 2.76
C VAL A 10 -1.86 -5.96 3.13
N SER A 11 -1.60 -5.66 4.41
CA SER A 11 -0.27 -5.28 4.88
C SER A 11 0.78 -6.36 4.61
N ARG A 12 0.44 -7.64 4.80
CA ARG A 12 1.38 -8.76 4.53
C ARG A 12 1.68 -8.89 3.04
N ARG A 13 0.70 -8.69 2.16
CA ARG A 13 0.90 -8.71 0.71
C ARG A 13 1.83 -7.59 0.27
N LEU A 14 1.62 -6.36 0.77
CA LEU A 14 2.49 -5.21 0.51
C LEU A 14 3.92 -5.43 1.04
N TRP A 15 4.07 -6.03 2.22
CA TRP A 15 5.39 -6.39 2.75
C TRP A 15 6.16 -7.37 1.86
N ARG A 16 5.48 -8.42 1.39
CA ARG A 16 6.10 -9.39 0.46
C ARG A 16 6.48 -8.73 -0.86
N TRP A 17 5.57 -7.91 -1.40
CA TRP A 17 5.85 -7.11 -2.59
C TRP A 17 7.08 -6.21 -2.40
N ASN A 18 7.19 -5.55 -1.25
CA ASN A 18 8.33 -4.69 -0.93
C ASN A 18 9.65 -5.47 -0.90
N VAL A 19 9.68 -6.66 -0.28
CA VAL A 19 10.88 -7.51 -0.24
C VAL A 19 11.28 -7.94 -1.64
N ILE A 20 10.33 -8.42 -2.46
CA ILE A 20 10.58 -8.79 -3.85
C ILE A 20 11.16 -7.59 -4.61
N ASN A 21 10.57 -6.41 -4.44
CA ASN A 21 11.01 -5.19 -5.10
C ASN A 21 12.43 -4.79 -4.71
N MET A 22 12.77 -4.86 -3.42
CA MET A 22 14.12 -4.56 -2.92
C MET A 22 15.16 -5.55 -3.42
N VAL A 23 14.84 -6.86 -3.43
CA VAL A 23 15.74 -7.89 -3.96
C VAL A 23 15.98 -7.68 -5.45
N ALA A 24 14.91 -7.45 -6.22
CA ALA A 24 15.02 -7.12 -7.64
C ALA A 24 15.86 -5.84 -7.86
N GLY A 25 15.63 -4.81 -7.05
CA GLY A 25 16.41 -3.58 -7.08
C GLY A 25 17.90 -3.79 -6.79
N ALA A 26 18.23 -4.58 -5.77
CA ALA A 26 19.60 -4.93 -5.39
C ALA A 26 20.34 -5.68 -6.51
N LEU A 27 19.66 -6.59 -7.22
CA LEU A 27 20.24 -7.31 -8.34
C LEU A 27 20.46 -6.42 -9.57
N LEU A 28 19.57 -5.45 -9.79
CA LEU A 28 19.61 -4.56 -10.96
C LEU A 28 20.55 -3.36 -10.77
N VAL A 29 20.76 -2.88 -9.55
CA VAL A 29 21.61 -1.69 -9.30
C VAL A 29 23.08 -1.92 -9.67
N GLY A 30 23.55 -3.18 -9.64
CA GLY A 30 24.90 -3.55 -10.10
C GLY A 30 25.08 -3.54 -11.63
N ARG A 31 23.99 -3.33 -12.40
CA ARG A 31 24.03 -3.21 -13.86
C ARG A 31 24.39 -1.78 -14.28
N THR A 32 24.23 -1.46 -15.56
CA THR A 32 24.51 -0.14 -16.14
C THR A 32 23.29 0.43 -16.86
N GLY A 33 23.33 1.73 -17.16
CA GLY A 33 22.29 2.43 -17.91
C GLY A 33 20.90 2.25 -17.30
N PHE A 34 19.94 1.87 -18.15
CA PHE A 34 18.53 1.67 -17.78
C PHE A 34 18.34 0.79 -16.55
N TRP A 35 18.95 -0.39 -16.53
CA TRP A 35 18.75 -1.35 -15.45
C TRP A 35 19.28 -0.86 -14.11
N ARG A 36 20.39 -0.12 -14.11
CA ARG A 36 20.90 0.54 -12.90
C ARG A 36 19.88 1.53 -12.35
N GLY A 37 19.30 2.34 -13.23
CA GLY A 37 18.28 3.33 -12.88
C GLY A 37 17.04 2.69 -12.27
N PHE A 38 16.49 1.72 -12.99
CA PHE A 38 15.33 0.94 -12.55
C PHE A 38 15.59 0.26 -11.20
N GLY A 39 16.75 -0.38 -11.04
CA GLY A 39 17.14 -1.03 -9.79
C GLY A 39 17.30 -0.05 -8.62
N SER A 40 17.93 1.11 -8.88
CA SER A 40 18.12 2.15 -7.87
C SER A 40 16.79 2.73 -7.37
N GLN A 41 15.83 2.92 -8.27
CA GLN A 41 14.48 3.35 -7.90
C GLN A 41 13.79 2.31 -7.03
N ASN A 42 13.86 1.03 -7.40
CA ASN A 42 13.23 -0.05 -6.63
C ASN A 42 13.77 -0.13 -5.19
N LEU A 43 15.09 0.01 -5.03
CA LEU A 43 15.73 0.06 -3.71
C LEU A 43 15.30 1.28 -2.92
N ALA A 44 15.35 2.47 -3.52
CA ALA A 44 14.96 3.72 -2.87
C ALA A 44 13.52 3.66 -2.38
N TRP A 45 12.59 3.19 -3.23
CA TRP A 45 11.20 3.02 -2.84
C TRP A 45 11.02 1.96 -1.75
N GLY A 46 11.82 0.89 -1.80
CA GLY A 46 11.85 -0.13 -0.76
C GLY A 46 12.19 0.42 0.63
N VAL A 47 13.16 1.33 0.71
CA VAL A 47 13.53 2.03 1.94
C VAL A 47 12.41 2.93 2.42
N ILE A 48 11.78 3.68 1.52
CA ILE A 48 10.63 4.55 1.85
C ILE A 48 9.46 3.73 2.42
N ASN A 49 9.15 2.58 1.80
CA ASN A 49 8.11 1.67 2.28
C ASN A 49 8.41 1.13 3.69
N ILE A 50 9.67 0.80 3.99
CA ILE A 50 10.07 0.39 5.35
C ILE A 50 9.83 1.52 6.34
N ALA A 51 10.24 2.75 6.01
CA ALA A 51 10.01 3.90 6.87
C ALA A 51 8.51 4.10 7.15
N ILE A 52 7.67 4.09 6.10
CA ILE A 52 6.21 4.19 6.22
C ILE A 52 5.64 3.06 7.08
N ALA A 53 6.10 1.82 6.89
CA ALA A 53 5.61 0.68 7.68
C ALA A 53 5.99 0.78 9.16
N VAL A 54 7.18 1.26 9.49
CA VAL A 54 7.62 1.50 10.87
C VAL A 54 6.77 2.59 11.52
N PHE A 55 6.63 3.75 10.86
CA PHE A 55 5.80 4.84 11.38
C PHE A 55 4.34 4.45 11.52
N GLY A 56 3.79 3.74 10.53
CA GLY A 56 2.42 3.21 10.54
C GLY A 56 2.19 2.24 11.70
N THR A 57 3.15 1.36 11.98
CA THR A 57 3.07 0.42 13.11
C THR A 57 3.08 1.15 14.45
N VAL A 58 3.95 2.15 14.61
CA VAL A 58 4.02 2.96 15.84
C VAL A 58 2.72 3.75 16.04
N ALA A 59 2.21 4.41 14.99
CA ALA A 59 0.97 5.15 15.02
C ALA A 59 -0.23 4.25 15.36
N ASN A 60 -0.31 3.07 14.74
CA ASN A 60 -1.39 2.12 14.99
C ASN A 60 -1.35 1.57 16.42
N ARG A 61 -0.17 1.24 16.95
CA ARG A 61 -0.02 0.79 18.35
C ARG A 61 -0.49 1.86 19.34
N ARG A 62 -0.17 3.14 19.09
CA ARG A 62 -0.64 4.25 19.94
C ARG A 62 -2.16 4.39 19.89
N ARG A 63 -2.75 4.29 18.70
CA ARG A 63 -4.20 4.36 18.49
C ARG A 63 -4.95 3.19 19.14
N LEU A 64 -4.43 1.96 19.04
CA LEU A 64 -5.07 0.79 19.65
C LEU A 64 -5.15 0.88 21.18
N LYS A 65 -4.17 1.54 21.83
CA LYS A 65 -4.21 1.78 23.28
C LYS A 65 -5.34 2.73 23.72
N THR A 66 -5.89 3.52 22.80
CA THR A 66 -6.97 4.48 23.11
C THR A 66 -8.36 3.94 22.78
N ILE A 67 -8.46 2.76 22.16
CA ILE A 67 -9.74 2.16 21.79
C ILE A 67 -10.17 1.21 22.91
N ALA A 68 -11.29 1.52 23.57
CA ALA A 68 -11.83 0.71 24.66
C ALA A 68 -12.37 -0.65 24.20
N ASP A 69 -13.04 -0.69 23.04
CA ASP A 69 -13.57 -1.92 22.42
C ASP A 69 -13.27 -1.92 20.91
N PRO A 70 -12.25 -2.67 20.44
CA PRO A 70 -11.89 -2.79 19.03
C PRO A 70 -12.91 -3.54 18.16
N LEU A 71 -13.85 -4.25 18.78
CA LEU A 71 -14.91 -4.99 18.10
C LEU A 71 -16.23 -4.22 18.08
N ALA A 72 -16.29 -3.07 18.75
CA ALA A 72 -17.47 -2.24 18.75
C ALA A 72 -17.91 -1.87 17.32
N PRO A 73 -19.21 -1.94 16.99
CA PRO A 73 -19.72 -1.74 15.64
C PRO A 73 -19.26 -0.45 14.96
N GLN A 74 -19.28 0.65 15.71
CA GLN A 74 -18.84 1.97 15.27
C GLN A 74 -17.33 2.02 14.97
N VAL A 75 -16.51 1.25 15.68
CA VAL A 75 -15.07 1.16 15.44
C VAL A 75 -14.82 0.37 14.16
N VAL A 76 -15.47 -0.79 14.01
CA VAL A 76 -15.34 -1.65 12.82
C VAL A 76 -15.79 -0.90 11.55
N ALA A 77 -16.93 -0.21 11.59
CA ALA A 77 -17.43 0.58 10.46
C ALA A 77 -16.45 1.72 10.10
N LYS A 78 -15.93 2.43 11.10
CA LYS A 78 -14.94 3.50 10.91
C LYS A 78 -13.64 2.99 10.30
N GLU A 79 -13.09 1.86 10.78
CA GLU A 79 -11.88 1.28 10.22
C GLU A 79 -12.07 0.79 8.79
N THR A 80 -13.24 0.22 8.49
CA THR A 80 -13.61 -0.21 7.15
C THR A 80 -13.63 0.96 6.19
N HIS A 81 -14.28 2.07 6.56
CA HIS A 81 -14.31 3.28 5.75
C HIS A 81 -12.92 3.90 5.57
N ASN A 82 -12.13 3.99 6.65
CA ASN A 82 -10.77 4.53 6.60
C ASN A 82 -9.85 3.71 5.70
N LEU A 83 -9.89 2.37 5.81
CA LEU A 83 -9.07 1.50 4.97
C LEU A 83 -9.42 1.64 3.50
N ARG A 84 -10.71 1.61 3.16
CA ARG A 84 -11.16 1.81 1.78
C ARG A 84 -10.72 3.17 1.24
N ARG A 85 -10.89 4.23 2.04
CA ARG A 85 -10.48 5.58 1.67
C ARG A 85 -8.96 5.68 1.45
N LEU A 86 -8.16 5.05 2.32
CA LEU A 86 -6.70 5.01 2.17
C LEU A 86 -6.27 4.33 0.87
N LEU A 87 -6.86 3.17 0.55
CA LEU A 87 -6.57 2.45 -0.70
C LEU A 87 -6.94 3.29 -1.94
N LEU A 88 -8.08 3.99 -1.91
CA LEU A 88 -8.49 4.87 -3.03
C LEU A 88 -7.59 6.11 -3.17
N ILE A 89 -7.13 6.68 -2.06
CA ILE A 89 -6.17 7.79 -2.09
C ILE A 89 -4.86 7.32 -2.71
N ASN A 90 -4.35 6.15 -2.30
CA ASN A 90 -3.13 5.59 -2.88
C ASN A 90 -3.29 5.28 -4.37
N ALA A 91 -4.41 4.70 -4.79
CA ALA A 91 -4.72 4.51 -6.21
C ALA A 91 -4.66 5.84 -7.00
N GLY A 92 -5.18 6.93 -6.42
CA GLY A 92 -5.05 8.27 -7.02
C GLY A 92 -3.60 8.74 -7.10
N LEU A 93 -2.82 8.53 -6.04
CA LEU A 93 -1.39 8.85 -6.01
C LEU A 93 -0.59 8.04 -7.01
N ASP A 94 -0.90 6.75 -7.21
CA ASP A 94 -0.23 5.90 -8.19
C ASP A 94 -0.38 6.44 -9.61
N VAL A 95 -1.56 6.96 -9.97
CA VAL A 95 -1.76 7.63 -11.26
C VAL A 95 -0.87 8.87 -11.38
N VAL A 96 -0.80 9.70 -10.33
CA VAL A 96 0.08 10.88 -10.31
C VAL A 96 1.55 10.48 -10.44
N TYR A 97 1.98 9.45 -9.72
CA TYR A 97 3.34 8.92 -9.82
C TYR A 97 3.66 8.38 -11.20
N MET A 98 2.75 7.62 -11.81
CA MET A 98 2.90 7.12 -13.17
C MET A 98 3.06 8.25 -14.18
N LEU A 99 2.21 9.28 -14.11
CA LEU A 99 2.34 10.45 -14.99
C LEU A 99 3.67 11.18 -14.79
N GLY A 100 4.10 11.35 -13.54
CA GLY A 100 5.40 11.94 -13.21
C GLY A 100 6.57 11.10 -13.71
N GLY A 101 6.55 9.79 -13.50
CA GLY A 101 7.56 8.84 -13.94
C GLY A 101 7.68 8.76 -15.46
N TRP A 102 6.54 8.72 -16.15
CA TRP A 102 6.49 8.76 -17.61
C TRP A 102 7.08 10.07 -18.16
N ARG A 103 6.65 11.22 -17.63
CA ARG A 103 7.19 12.52 -18.02
C ARG A 103 8.69 12.62 -17.74
N PHE A 104 9.15 12.07 -16.62
CA PHE A 104 10.58 12.05 -16.26
C PHE A 104 11.39 11.17 -17.22
N ALA A 105 10.89 9.99 -17.58
CA ALA A 105 11.54 9.13 -18.56
C ALA A 105 11.53 9.75 -19.97
N ALA A 106 10.39 10.27 -20.41
CA ALA A 106 10.21 10.83 -21.76
C ALA A 106 11.01 12.12 -22.00
N SER A 107 11.30 12.88 -20.94
CA SER A 107 12.10 14.11 -21.04
C SER A 107 13.61 13.89 -20.95
N SER A 108 14.07 12.63 -20.80
CA SER A 108 15.48 12.32 -20.63
C SER A 108 16.06 11.51 -21.79
N THR A 109 17.28 11.85 -22.19
CA THR A 109 18.12 11.06 -23.12
C THR A 109 19.09 10.12 -22.40
N ASP A 110 19.19 10.23 -21.07
CA ASP A 110 20.05 9.38 -20.26
C ASP A 110 19.32 8.07 -19.91
N ALA A 111 19.92 6.93 -20.29
CA ALA A 111 19.30 5.63 -20.11
C ALA A 111 19.01 5.33 -18.62
N GLN A 112 19.87 5.77 -17.70
CA GLN A 112 19.65 5.53 -16.27
C GLN A 112 18.44 6.31 -15.74
N ARG A 113 18.28 7.59 -16.11
CA ARG A 113 17.09 8.38 -15.78
C ARG A 113 15.81 7.80 -16.39
N GLN A 114 15.87 7.30 -17.62
CA GLN A 114 14.76 6.57 -18.23
C GLN A 114 14.39 5.34 -17.41
N GLY A 115 15.37 4.58 -16.94
CA GLY A 115 15.18 3.43 -16.05
C GLY A 115 14.44 3.78 -14.75
N VAL A 116 14.81 4.90 -14.12
CA VAL A 116 14.11 5.41 -12.93
C VAL A 116 12.65 5.74 -13.26
N GLY A 117 12.41 6.52 -14.32
CA GLY A 117 11.05 6.95 -14.67
C GLY A 117 10.14 5.80 -15.06
N TRP A 118 10.62 4.86 -15.87
CA TRP A 118 9.86 3.65 -16.23
C TRP A 118 9.67 2.70 -15.05
N GLY A 119 10.62 2.65 -14.11
CA GLY A 119 10.45 1.97 -12.82
C GLY A 119 9.26 2.51 -12.02
N ILE A 120 9.15 3.83 -11.91
CA ILE A 120 8.01 4.50 -11.25
C ILE A 120 6.70 4.13 -11.95
N VAL A 121 6.66 4.15 -13.30
CA VAL A 121 5.45 3.81 -14.06
C VAL A 121 5.01 2.37 -13.82
N LEU A 122 5.92 1.41 -13.96
CA LEU A 122 5.58 -0.01 -13.80
C LEU A 122 5.16 -0.32 -12.35
N GLN A 123 5.89 0.21 -11.37
CA GLN A 123 5.56 0.02 -9.97
C GLN A 123 4.21 0.66 -9.61
N GLY A 124 3.96 1.90 -10.06
CA GLY A 124 2.69 2.58 -9.88
C GLY A 124 1.52 1.82 -10.53
N ALA A 125 1.71 1.25 -11.72
CA ALA A 125 0.66 0.47 -12.38
C ALA A 125 0.28 -0.80 -11.60
N LEU A 126 1.28 -1.51 -11.06
CA LEU A 126 1.04 -2.71 -10.25
C LEU A 126 0.37 -2.39 -8.91
N LEU A 127 0.78 -1.29 -8.26
CA LEU A 127 0.16 -0.81 -7.02
C LEU A 127 -1.26 -0.31 -7.27
N LEU A 128 -1.51 0.40 -8.37
CA LEU A 128 -2.85 0.85 -8.75
C LEU A 128 -3.83 -0.31 -8.88
N ILE A 129 -3.43 -1.36 -9.62
CA ILE A 129 -4.24 -2.58 -9.77
C ILE A 129 -4.49 -3.21 -8.41
N PHE A 130 -3.45 -3.32 -7.58
CA PHE A 130 -3.56 -3.86 -6.24
C PHE A 130 -4.56 -3.06 -5.39
N ASP A 131 -4.41 -1.75 -5.29
CA ASP A 131 -5.20 -0.88 -4.43
C ASP A 131 -6.66 -0.80 -4.86
N VAL A 132 -6.93 -0.68 -6.16
CA VAL A 132 -8.31 -0.73 -6.69
C VAL A 132 -8.96 -2.08 -6.38
N THR A 133 -8.23 -3.17 -6.60
CA THR A 133 -8.73 -4.53 -6.32
C THR A 133 -9.00 -4.72 -4.83
N GLN A 134 -8.09 -4.27 -3.96
CA GLN A 134 -8.28 -4.37 -2.51
C GLN A 134 -9.42 -3.47 -2.04
N ALA A 135 -9.55 -2.24 -2.56
CA ALA A 135 -10.62 -1.31 -2.20
C ALA A 135 -12.01 -1.87 -2.52
N ALA A 136 -12.13 -2.56 -3.65
CA ALA A 136 -13.35 -3.28 -4.04
C ALA A 136 -13.63 -4.50 -3.16
N GLN A 137 -12.59 -5.16 -2.63
CA GLN A 137 -12.69 -6.34 -1.75
C GLN A 137 -12.84 -6.02 -0.26
N VAL A 138 -12.69 -4.74 0.15
CA VAL A 138 -12.92 -4.34 1.55
C VAL A 138 -14.33 -4.80 1.95
N PRO A 139 -14.50 -5.55 3.05
CA PRO A 139 -15.81 -6.05 3.47
C PRO A 139 -16.81 -4.90 3.67
N ASN A 140 -18.04 -5.07 3.19
CA ASN A 140 -19.13 -4.16 3.50
C ASN A 140 -19.70 -4.55 4.85
N VAL A 141 -19.27 -3.87 5.90
CA VAL A 141 -19.89 -3.98 7.23
C VAL A 141 -20.80 -2.79 7.39
N THR A 142 -22.12 -3.00 7.36
CA THR A 142 -23.06 -1.93 7.73
C THR A 142 -23.12 -1.82 9.26
N LEU A 143 -23.55 -0.66 9.77
CA LEU A 143 -23.76 -0.47 11.22
C LEU A 143 -24.77 -1.48 11.78
N LYS A 144 -25.72 -1.92 10.94
CA LYS A 144 -26.71 -2.94 11.28
C LYS A 144 -26.05 -4.32 11.44
N ASP A 145 -25.25 -4.75 10.47
CA ASP A 145 -24.58 -6.07 10.52
C ASP A 145 -23.64 -6.18 11.73
N ALA A 146 -22.93 -5.10 12.05
CA ALA A 146 -22.05 -5.09 13.20
C ALA A 146 -22.81 -5.06 14.54
N ALA A 147 -23.97 -4.42 14.60
CA ALA A 147 -24.83 -4.43 15.79
C ALA A 147 -25.45 -5.82 16.03
N ASP A 148 -25.88 -6.50 14.97
CA ASP A 148 -26.47 -7.85 15.03
C ASP A 148 -25.41 -8.89 15.48
N ASP A 149 -24.18 -8.84 14.94
CA ASP A 149 -23.08 -9.71 15.37
C ASP A 149 -22.68 -9.49 16.85
N ALA A 150 -22.65 -8.22 17.31
CA ALA A 150 -22.34 -7.90 18.70
C ALA A 150 -23.39 -8.39 19.70
N ALA A 151 -24.66 -8.52 19.27
CA ALA A 151 -25.73 -9.08 20.08
C ALA A 151 -25.63 -10.61 20.19
N HIS A 152 -25.24 -11.29 19.12
CA HIS A 152 -25.08 -12.75 19.11
C HIS A 152 -23.86 -13.26 19.88
N HIS A 153 -22.81 -12.46 20.02
CA HIS A 153 -21.60 -12.81 20.81
C HIS A 153 -21.70 -12.52 22.31
N ARG A 154 -22.81 -11.93 22.79
CA ARG A 154 -23.08 -11.64 24.20
C ARG A 154 -24.02 -12.64 24.89
N LEU A 155 -24.47 -13.67 24.16
CA LEU A 155 -25.27 -14.79 24.65
C LEU A 155 -24.42 -16.06 24.72
#